data_AF-G3J9G3-F1
#
_entry.id   AF-G3J9G3-F1
#
_cell.length_a   1.000
_cell.length_b   1.000
_cell.length_c   1.000
_cell.angle_alpha   90.00
_cell.angle_beta   90.00
_cell.angle_gamma   90.00
#
_symmetry.space_group_name_H-M   'P 1'
#
loop_
_entity.id
_entity.type
_entity.pdbx_description
1 polymer ?
#
loop_
_entity_poly.entity_id
_entity_poly.type
_entity_poly.pdbx_seq_one_letter_code
_entity_poly.pdbx_strand_id
1 'polypeptide(L)'
;MSSRHFINDATDLVHSALHSLTLTNPHVALDAEHKIVYRRPSPHAAPQVALLAGGGSGHEPSFAGMVGPGMLTAAVAGTVFASPSAEQVRQALMTRVGAAGGRGVLVVVMNYTGDVLNFGMAVEQARAGVAIEMVVVGDDVGVGRARGGKVGRRGIAGTVLVLKIAGALAARGAPLADVARVARLAADNTVSVGASLAHVHVPGRAVVDEDGLARGEVEIGMGIHNEAGCEKARLALPALVTKMLAQLLDGTDADRAFLTVNSNEVVLLVNNLGGVSPLEMGAITSEVVAQLRDAHRIRPVRVISGTFMTSLNGMGFSISLLNVVNTGVAGGAAAAPNMVELLDAPSEVTGWSAPVQRTTWEAAAGRAEEPAVVKRQEGEAKPSGLTYDTVAAKEALTAALKRVIAAEPDVTRYDTVVGDGDCGIGMKRGAEAVLKHLETRPLSGDLVVDVAGIVRVVESTMDGTSGALYAIFLNALVHGLRARAPGAASLGLWAAALRQSCDALARYTPARPGDRTLVDALYPFVETLAAGGDVAQAARAAREAAEATKGMKASLGRSVYVGGSGYEEVPDPGAWGLACLFEGLAGI
;
A
#
# COMPACT_ATOMS: atom_id res chain seq x y z
N MET A 1 14.12 -9.29 7.90
CA MET A 1 12.85 -8.78 8.46
C MET A 1 13.09 -8.14 9.81
N SER A 2 12.26 -7.18 10.23
CA SER A 2 12.41 -6.57 11.55
C SER A 2 12.04 -7.58 12.65
N SER A 3 12.98 -7.90 13.52
CA SER A 3 12.75 -8.63 14.78
C SER A 3 12.28 -7.73 15.92
N ARG A 4 12.19 -6.41 15.67
CA ARG A 4 11.81 -5.41 16.66
C ARG A 4 10.30 -5.36 16.85
N HIS A 5 9.89 -5.34 18.11
CA HIS A 5 8.51 -5.25 18.56
C HIS A 5 8.38 -4.16 19.63
N PHE A 6 7.23 -3.50 19.72
CA PHE A 6 6.96 -2.52 20.78
C PHE A 6 6.75 -3.19 22.15
N ILE A 7 6.26 -4.43 22.16
CA ILE A 7 6.09 -5.27 23.35
C ILE A 7 6.73 -6.62 23.04
N ASN A 8 7.75 -7.00 23.82
CA ASN A 8 8.48 -8.26 23.62
C ASN A 8 7.86 -9.45 24.37
N ASP A 9 7.12 -9.20 25.46
CA ASP A 9 6.37 -10.26 26.15
C ASP A 9 5.13 -10.60 25.32
N ALA A 10 5.15 -11.78 24.69
CA ALA A 10 4.05 -12.26 23.85
C ALA A 10 2.74 -12.45 24.63
N THR A 11 2.80 -12.74 25.92
CA THR A 11 1.61 -12.91 26.76
C THR A 11 0.98 -11.54 27.01
N ASP A 12 1.76 -10.59 27.50
CA ASP A 12 1.30 -9.22 27.73
C ASP A 12 0.76 -8.58 26.44
N LEU A 13 1.45 -8.80 25.31
CA LEU A 13 1.01 -8.32 24.00
C LEU A 13 -0.39 -8.85 23.63
N VAL A 14 -0.65 -10.15 23.82
CA VAL A 14 -1.97 -10.74 23.53
C VAL A 14 -3.04 -10.14 24.44
N HIS A 15 -2.80 -10.06 25.74
CA HIS A 15 -3.79 -9.48 26.68
C HIS A 15 -4.07 -8.00 26.38
N SER A 16 -3.03 -7.21 26.10
CA SER A 16 -3.15 -5.80 25.74
C SER A 16 -3.90 -5.59 24.42
N ALA A 17 -3.61 -6.42 23.40
CA ALA A 17 -4.31 -6.38 22.12
C ALA A 17 -5.80 -6.71 22.28
N LEU A 18 -6.16 -7.75 23.05
CA LEU A 18 -7.55 -8.09 23.31
C LEU A 18 -8.28 -7.01 24.12
N HIS A 19 -7.61 -6.41 25.11
CA HIS A 19 -8.20 -5.32 25.91
C HIS A 19 -8.51 -4.10 25.05
N SER A 20 -7.65 -3.76 24.08
CA SER A 20 -7.85 -2.61 23.18
C SER A 20 -9.20 -2.63 22.46
N LEU A 21 -9.72 -3.83 22.15
CA LEU A 21 -10.99 -3.99 21.46
C LEU A 21 -12.18 -3.46 22.28
N THR A 22 -12.11 -3.56 23.61
CA THR A 22 -13.14 -3.02 24.51
C THR A 22 -13.13 -1.50 24.56
N LEU A 23 -12.00 -0.87 24.21
CA LEU A 23 -11.84 0.58 24.13
C LEU A 23 -12.29 1.11 22.76
N THR A 24 -12.09 0.34 21.70
CA THR A 24 -12.45 0.73 20.32
C THR A 24 -13.87 0.34 19.92
N ASN A 25 -14.47 -0.65 20.59
CA ASN A 25 -15.85 -1.09 20.33
C ASN A 25 -16.63 -1.28 21.64
N PRO A 26 -17.56 -0.37 22.01
CA PRO A 26 -18.31 -0.50 23.25
C PRO A 26 -19.28 -1.69 23.27
N HIS A 27 -19.57 -2.31 22.12
CA HIS A 27 -20.38 -3.53 22.05
C HIS A 27 -19.67 -4.78 22.58
N VAL A 28 -18.36 -4.74 22.82
CA VAL A 28 -17.59 -5.91 23.25
C VAL A 28 -17.07 -5.80 24.67
N ALA A 29 -16.87 -6.95 25.28
CA ALA A 29 -16.22 -7.14 26.57
C ALA A 29 -15.15 -8.23 26.46
N LEU A 30 -14.23 -8.24 27.43
CA LEU A 30 -13.12 -9.19 27.51
C LEU A 30 -13.27 -10.04 28.78
N ASP A 31 -13.25 -11.36 28.60
CA ASP A 31 -12.90 -12.33 29.63
C ASP A 31 -11.37 -12.49 29.60
N ALA A 32 -10.68 -11.76 30.47
CA ALA A 32 -9.22 -11.70 30.46
C ALA A 32 -8.58 -13.03 30.83
N GLU A 33 -9.19 -13.79 31.75
CA GLU A 33 -8.70 -15.10 32.21
C GLU A 33 -8.67 -16.11 31.07
N HIS A 34 -9.76 -16.17 30.29
CA HIS A 34 -9.91 -17.16 29.22
C HIS A 34 -9.54 -16.61 27.82
N LYS A 35 -9.13 -15.34 27.71
CA LYS A 35 -8.85 -14.64 26.45
C LYS A 35 -10.04 -14.69 25.46
N ILE A 36 -11.23 -14.38 25.95
CA ILE A 36 -12.46 -14.38 25.14
C ILE A 36 -12.92 -12.94 24.96
N VAL A 37 -13.01 -12.49 23.71
CA VAL A 37 -13.73 -11.27 23.36
C VAL A 37 -15.14 -11.66 22.95
N TYR A 38 -16.15 -11.03 23.55
CA TYR A 38 -17.55 -11.38 23.31
C TYR A 38 -18.43 -10.14 23.25
N ARG A 39 -19.56 -10.25 22.56
CA ARG A 39 -20.60 -9.21 22.54
C ARG A 39 -21.20 -9.07 23.93
N ARG A 40 -21.30 -7.83 24.42
CA ARG A 40 -22.04 -7.52 25.65
C ARG A 40 -23.50 -7.97 25.49
N PRO A 41 -24.10 -8.58 26.53
CA PRO A 41 -25.53 -8.86 26.53
C PRO A 41 -26.33 -7.58 26.33
N SER A 42 -27.33 -7.63 25.45
CA SER A 42 -28.26 -6.52 25.23
C SER A 42 -29.70 -7.04 25.35
N PRO A 43 -30.53 -6.47 26.24
CA PRO A 43 -31.91 -6.90 26.42
C PRO A 43 -32.80 -6.60 25.21
N HIS A 44 -32.34 -5.73 24.30
CA HIS A 44 -33.06 -5.36 23.07
C HIS A 44 -32.59 -6.13 21.83
N ALA A 45 -31.60 -7.01 21.96
CA ALA A 45 -31.11 -7.79 20.83
C ALA A 45 -32.11 -8.88 20.42
N ALA A 46 -32.48 -8.93 19.15
CA ALA A 46 -33.28 -10.03 18.63
C ALA A 46 -32.54 -11.38 18.74
N PRO A 47 -33.23 -12.47 19.09
CA PRO A 47 -32.63 -13.80 19.12
C PRO A 47 -32.10 -14.20 17.74
N GLN A 48 -30.85 -14.66 17.70
CA GLN A 48 -30.18 -15.10 16.47
C GLN A 48 -29.25 -16.28 16.77
N VAL A 49 -28.85 -17.00 15.72
CA VAL A 49 -27.75 -17.98 15.81
C VAL A 49 -26.50 -17.24 16.25
N ALA A 50 -25.82 -17.76 17.25
CA ALA A 50 -24.58 -17.16 17.70
C ALA A 50 -23.39 -17.71 16.91
N LEU A 51 -22.41 -16.86 16.61
CA LEU A 51 -21.19 -17.27 15.91
C LEU A 51 -20.00 -17.23 16.85
N LEU A 52 -19.23 -18.31 16.86
CA LEU A 52 -17.97 -18.41 17.59
C LEU A 52 -16.85 -18.79 16.63
N ALA A 53 -15.72 -18.10 16.74
CA ALA A 53 -14.48 -18.45 16.04
C ALA A 53 -13.29 -18.24 16.97
N GLY A 54 -12.08 -18.47 16.47
CA GLY A 54 -10.86 -18.25 17.24
C GLY A 54 -9.69 -19.02 16.65
N GLY A 55 -8.58 -18.99 17.36
CA GLY A 55 -7.31 -19.56 16.92
C GLY A 55 -6.14 -18.91 17.66
N GLY A 56 -4.92 -19.18 17.20
CA GLY A 56 -3.73 -18.49 17.70
C GLY A 56 -3.82 -16.97 17.48
N SER A 57 -3.20 -16.22 18.39
CA SER A 57 -3.03 -14.77 18.22
C SER A 57 -1.92 -14.46 17.20
N GLY A 58 -1.86 -13.21 16.73
CA GLY A 58 -0.91 -12.78 15.70
C GLY A 58 -1.51 -12.71 14.30
N HIS A 59 -2.84 -12.80 14.19
CA HIS A 59 -3.60 -12.66 12.93
C HIS A 59 -4.58 -11.49 12.95
N GLU A 60 -4.42 -10.59 13.93
CA GLU A 60 -5.32 -9.46 14.14
C GLU A 60 -5.50 -8.66 12.83
N PRO A 61 -6.75 -8.26 12.48
CA PRO A 61 -7.93 -8.26 13.35
C PRO A 61 -8.64 -9.63 13.49
N SER A 62 -8.23 -10.66 12.75
CA SER A 62 -8.81 -12.00 12.92
C SER A 62 -8.38 -12.64 14.25
N PHE A 63 -9.29 -13.16 15.08
CA PHE A 63 -10.75 -13.09 14.98
C PHE A 63 -11.39 -12.12 15.98
N ALA A 64 -10.66 -11.67 16.99
CA ALA A 64 -11.22 -10.85 18.07
C ALA A 64 -11.78 -9.51 17.58
N GLY A 65 -11.16 -8.88 16.58
CA GLY A 65 -11.67 -7.67 15.93
C GLY A 65 -12.96 -7.89 15.12
N MET A 66 -13.33 -9.15 14.86
CA MET A 66 -14.55 -9.53 14.14
C MET A 66 -15.76 -9.73 15.06
N VAL A 67 -15.62 -9.48 16.37
CA VAL A 67 -16.70 -9.60 17.35
C VAL A 67 -17.55 -8.34 17.39
N GLY A 68 -18.86 -8.52 17.22
CA GLY A 68 -19.85 -7.44 17.24
C GLY A 68 -21.11 -7.76 16.42
N PRO A 69 -22.11 -6.87 16.45
CA PRO A 69 -23.31 -6.99 15.63
C PRO A 69 -23.00 -7.22 14.14
N GLY A 70 -23.72 -8.18 13.53
CA GLY A 70 -23.58 -8.51 12.10
C GLY A 70 -22.45 -9.49 11.75
N MET A 71 -21.62 -9.92 12.71
CA MET A 71 -20.53 -10.88 12.49
C MET A 71 -20.38 -11.89 13.66
N LEU A 72 -19.27 -11.91 14.41
CA LEU A 72 -19.08 -12.88 15.50
C LEU A 72 -19.79 -12.48 16.80
N THR A 73 -20.31 -13.49 17.51
CA THR A 73 -20.78 -13.34 18.89
C THR A 73 -19.64 -13.37 19.89
N ALA A 74 -18.67 -14.27 19.68
CA ALA A 74 -17.46 -14.34 20.49
C ALA A 74 -16.28 -14.85 19.66
N ALA A 75 -15.08 -14.49 20.09
CA ALA A 75 -13.83 -15.02 19.57
C ALA A 75 -12.93 -15.47 20.74
N VAL A 76 -12.28 -16.62 20.57
CA VAL A 76 -11.38 -17.20 21.57
C VAL A 76 -9.94 -17.11 21.08
N ALA A 77 -9.08 -16.41 21.82
CA ALA A 77 -7.70 -16.23 21.45
C ALA A 77 -6.78 -17.22 22.19
N GLY A 78 -5.91 -17.87 21.44
CA GLY A 78 -4.82 -18.67 21.97
C GLY A 78 -3.61 -17.82 22.37
N THR A 79 -2.43 -18.42 22.43
CA THR A 79 -1.17 -17.66 22.43
C THR A 79 -0.74 -17.39 20.98
N VAL A 80 0.34 -16.62 20.78
CA VAL A 80 0.81 -16.30 19.43
C VAL A 80 1.11 -17.58 18.64
N PHE A 81 0.39 -17.78 17.54
CA PHE A 81 0.44 -18.94 16.64
C PHE A 81 0.15 -20.31 17.27
N ALA A 82 -0.58 -20.35 18.39
CA ALA A 82 -1.05 -21.61 18.96
C ALA A 82 -2.54 -21.53 19.31
N SER A 83 -3.30 -22.54 18.90
CA SER A 83 -4.74 -22.70 19.20
C SER A 83 -5.06 -22.39 20.67
N PRO A 84 -6.20 -21.76 20.98
CA PRO A 84 -6.73 -21.77 22.34
C PRO A 84 -6.98 -23.21 22.80
N SER A 85 -6.93 -23.43 24.10
CA SER A 85 -7.27 -24.73 24.67
C SER A 85 -8.76 -25.02 24.57
N ALA A 86 -9.13 -26.30 24.52
CA ALA A 86 -10.54 -26.69 24.55
C ALA A 86 -11.30 -26.12 25.76
N GLU A 87 -10.64 -25.94 26.92
CA GLU A 87 -11.27 -25.34 28.09
C GLU A 87 -11.65 -23.88 27.85
N GLN A 88 -10.76 -23.07 27.24
CA GLN A 88 -11.09 -21.69 26.87
C GLN A 88 -12.29 -21.64 25.91
N VAL A 89 -12.31 -22.53 24.91
CA VAL A 89 -13.42 -22.62 23.94
C VAL A 89 -14.71 -23.05 24.62
N ARG A 90 -14.65 -24.04 25.51
CA ARG A 90 -15.80 -24.52 26.29
C ARG A 90 -16.37 -23.41 27.17
N GLN A 91 -15.52 -22.62 27.83
CA GLN A 91 -15.95 -21.47 28.63
C GLN A 91 -16.66 -20.42 27.78
N ALA A 92 -16.16 -20.11 26.59
CA ALA A 92 -16.85 -19.22 25.66
C ALA A 92 -18.24 -19.77 25.26
N LEU A 93 -18.31 -21.04 24.85
CA LEU A 93 -19.55 -21.69 24.47
C LEU A 93 -20.58 -21.70 25.60
N MET A 94 -20.17 -22.03 26.83
CA MET A 94 -21.09 -22.21 27.95
C MET A 94 -21.48 -20.91 28.64
N THR A 95 -20.57 -19.93 28.73
CA THR A 95 -20.79 -18.72 29.55
C THR A 95 -21.05 -17.46 28.74
N ARG A 96 -20.56 -17.38 27.50
CA ARG A 96 -20.64 -16.16 26.67
C ARG A 96 -21.60 -16.30 25.50
N VAL A 97 -21.77 -17.51 24.97
CA VAL A 97 -22.55 -17.76 23.75
C VAL A 97 -23.84 -18.53 24.02
N GLY A 98 -23.77 -19.62 24.80
CA GLY A 98 -24.91 -20.51 25.07
C GLY A 98 -26.06 -19.85 25.85
N ALA A 99 -25.75 -18.83 26.67
CA ALA A 99 -26.75 -18.05 27.38
C ALA A 99 -27.44 -16.98 26.51
N ALA A 100 -26.91 -16.65 25.32
CA ALA A 100 -27.16 -15.38 24.64
C ALA A 100 -28.21 -15.40 23.51
N GLY A 101 -28.81 -16.54 23.13
CA GLY A 101 -29.66 -16.50 21.92
C GLY A 101 -30.65 -17.62 21.63
N GLY A 102 -30.66 -18.73 22.37
CA GLY A 102 -31.67 -19.82 22.23
C GLY A 102 -31.80 -20.48 20.84
N ARG A 103 -31.04 -20.04 19.82
CA ARG A 103 -31.12 -20.49 18.42
C ARG A 103 -29.90 -21.30 17.96
N GLY A 104 -29.08 -21.75 18.91
CA GLY A 104 -27.88 -22.55 18.66
C GLY A 104 -26.66 -21.73 18.28
N VAL A 105 -25.54 -22.43 18.04
CA VAL A 105 -24.22 -21.84 17.80
C VAL A 105 -23.58 -22.42 16.55
N LEU A 106 -23.05 -21.56 15.68
CA LEU A 106 -22.14 -21.95 14.63
C LEU A 106 -20.71 -21.66 15.07
N VAL A 107 -19.87 -22.70 15.08
CA VAL A 107 -18.43 -22.61 15.35
C VAL A 107 -17.69 -22.66 14.00
N VAL A 108 -16.93 -21.62 13.67
CA VAL A 108 -16.13 -21.55 12.43
C VAL A 108 -14.65 -21.57 12.78
N VAL A 109 -13.90 -22.49 12.17
CA VAL A 109 -12.51 -22.77 12.55
C VAL A 109 -11.65 -22.91 11.30
N MET A 110 -10.44 -22.36 11.31
CA MET A 110 -9.46 -22.57 10.24
C MET A 110 -8.97 -24.02 10.26
N ASN A 111 -8.66 -24.58 9.10
CA ASN A 111 -8.20 -25.97 9.01
C ASN A 111 -6.72 -26.12 9.42
N TYR A 112 -6.47 -25.96 10.73
CA TYR A 112 -5.23 -26.31 11.40
C TYR A 112 -5.53 -27.38 12.45
N THR A 113 -4.67 -28.39 12.54
CA THR A 113 -4.91 -29.56 13.42
C THR A 113 -5.15 -29.15 14.88
N GLY A 114 -4.38 -28.19 15.39
CA GLY A 114 -4.55 -27.68 16.76
C GLY A 114 -5.94 -27.06 16.98
N ASP A 115 -6.39 -26.23 16.04
CA ASP A 115 -7.69 -25.56 16.13
C ASP A 115 -8.83 -26.59 15.98
N VAL A 116 -8.78 -27.46 14.97
CA VAL A 116 -9.81 -28.48 14.73
C VAL A 116 -9.99 -29.39 15.94
N LEU A 117 -8.90 -29.84 16.58
CA LEU A 117 -8.98 -30.72 17.75
C LEU A 117 -9.49 -30.00 19.00
N ASN A 118 -8.97 -28.81 19.32
CA ASN A 118 -9.38 -28.09 20.54
C ASN A 118 -10.84 -27.61 20.46
N PHE A 119 -11.25 -27.04 19.32
CA PHE A 119 -12.63 -26.62 19.12
C PHE A 119 -13.57 -27.81 19.03
N GLY A 120 -13.18 -28.88 18.31
CA GLY A 120 -13.98 -30.10 18.23
C GLY A 120 -14.25 -30.72 19.61
N MET A 121 -13.22 -30.84 20.45
CA MET A 121 -13.39 -31.33 21.82
C MET A 121 -14.33 -30.46 22.65
N ALA A 122 -14.20 -29.13 22.57
CA ALA A 122 -15.10 -28.21 23.27
C ALA A 122 -16.55 -28.28 22.74
N VAL A 123 -16.74 -28.45 21.43
CA VAL A 123 -18.05 -28.65 20.80
C VAL A 123 -18.71 -29.93 21.31
N GLU A 124 -18.01 -31.06 21.32
CA GLU A 124 -18.57 -32.32 21.85
C GLU A 124 -18.94 -32.22 23.33
N GLN A 125 -18.15 -31.50 24.14
CA GLN A 125 -18.46 -31.25 25.55
C GLN A 125 -19.70 -30.36 25.74
N ALA A 126 -19.94 -29.38 24.86
CA ALA A 126 -21.03 -28.42 24.98
C ALA A 126 -22.37 -28.90 24.35
N ARG A 127 -22.32 -29.87 23.43
CA ARG A 127 -23.50 -30.42 22.73
C ARG A 127 -24.57 -31.02 23.65
N ALA A 128 -24.21 -31.39 24.88
CA ALA A 128 -25.15 -31.90 25.86
C ALA A 128 -26.24 -30.87 26.27
N GLY A 129 -26.03 -29.56 26.02
CA GLY A 129 -26.99 -28.52 26.40
C GLY A 129 -27.28 -27.45 25.34
N VAL A 130 -26.53 -27.42 24.23
CA VAL A 130 -26.65 -26.40 23.18
C VAL A 130 -26.57 -27.05 21.80
N ALA A 131 -27.44 -26.65 20.88
CA ALA A 131 -27.33 -27.05 19.47
C ALA A 131 -26.12 -26.35 18.82
N ILE A 132 -25.13 -27.12 18.36
CA ILE A 132 -23.88 -26.60 17.82
C ILE A 132 -23.52 -27.28 16.50
N GLU A 133 -23.29 -26.47 15.47
CA GLU A 133 -22.67 -26.87 14.20
C GLU A 133 -21.23 -26.35 14.15
N MET A 134 -20.32 -27.14 13.55
CA MET A 134 -18.93 -26.73 13.34
C MET A 134 -18.63 -26.75 11.84
N VAL A 135 -18.00 -25.69 11.34
CA VAL A 135 -17.54 -25.55 9.96
C VAL A 135 -16.05 -25.29 9.96
N VAL A 136 -15.32 -26.16 9.26
CA VAL A 136 -13.88 -26.05 9.08
C VAL A 136 -13.62 -25.40 7.72
N VAL A 137 -12.85 -24.30 7.71
CA VAL A 137 -12.50 -23.57 6.50
C VAL A 137 -11.09 -23.92 6.08
N GLY A 138 -10.94 -24.48 4.89
CA GLY A 138 -9.65 -24.71 4.25
C GLY A 138 -9.69 -24.15 2.84
N ASP A 139 -9.29 -22.89 2.66
CA ASP A 139 -9.33 -22.16 1.39
C ASP A 139 -7.96 -22.08 0.70
N ASP A 140 -6.87 -22.35 1.40
CA ASP A 140 -5.50 -22.17 0.87
C ASP A 140 -5.09 -23.21 -0.19
N VAL A 141 -4.88 -22.77 -1.43
CA VAL A 141 -4.40 -23.61 -2.54
C VAL A 141 -2.87 -23.78 -2.56
N GLY A 142 -2.15 -23.07 -1.69
CA GLY A 142 -0.72 -23.29 -1.46
C GLY A 142 -0.41 -24.70 -0.95
N VAL A 143 -1.40 -25.38 -0.35
CA VAL A 143 -1.35 -26.81 -0.02
C VAL A 143 -2.17 -27.59 -1.05
N GLY A 144 -1.49 -28.08 -2.09
CA GLY A 144 -2.09 -28.98 -3.07
C GLY A 144 -2.53 -30.32 -2.48
N ARG A 145 -3.43 -31.02 -3.18
CA ARG A 145 -4.01 -32.31 -2.75
C ARG A 145 -2.95 -33.34 -2.34
N ALA A 146 -1.85 -33.43 -3.09
CA ALA A 146 -0.78 -34.37 -2.82
C ALA A 146 -0.10 -34.12 -1.47
N ARG A 147 0.16 -32.84 -1.14
CA ARG A 147 0.80 -32.45 0.12
C ARG A 147 -0.17 -32.45 1.30
N GLY A 148 -1.41 -32.01 1.08
CA GLY A 148 -2.43 -31.91 2.13
C GLY A 148 -2.92 -33.26 2.65
N GLY A 149 -2.88 -34.30 1.82
CA GLY A 149 -3.28 -35.66 2.21
C GLY A 149 -4.66 -35.68 2.86
N LYS A 150 -4.77 -36.33 4.03
CA LYS A 150 -6.03 -36.41 4.80
C LYS A 150 -6.33 -35.14 5.62
N VAL A 151 -5.34 -34.28 5.84
CA VAL A 151 -5.50 -33.04 6.61
C VAL A 151 -6.20 -31.98 5.75
N GLY A 152 -5.87 -31.95 4.45
CA GLY A 152 -6.47 -31.01 3.49
C GLY A 152 -5.75 -29.66 3.43
N ARG A 153 -6.46 -28.64 2.93
CA ARG A 153 -5.96 -27.27 2.74
C ARG A 153 -5.93 -26.51 4.06
N ARG A 154 -4.98 -25.59 4.27
CA ARG A 154 -5.00 -24.64 5.41
C ARG A 154 -6.17 -23.66 5.28
N GLY A 155 -6.64 -23.12 6.40
CA GLY A 155 -7.55 -21.98 6.42
C GLY A 155 -6.79 -20.67 6.53
N ILE A 156 -7.02 -19.70 5.64
CA ILE A 156 -6.38 -18.38 5.67
C ILE A 156 -7.44 -17.28 5.46
N ALA A 157 -7.07 -16.16 4.80
CA ALA A 157 -7.86 -14.93 4.73
C ALA A 157 -9.29 -15.10 4.18
N GLY A 158 -9.56 -16.10 3.34
CA GLY A 158 -10.90 -16.38 2.83
C GLY A 158 -11.91 -16.76 3.94
N THR A 159 -11.42 -17.23 5.09
CA THR A 159 -12.23 -17.46 6.30
C THR A 159 -13.00 -16.22 6.72
N VAL A 160 -12.45 -15.02 6.51
CA VAL A 160 -13.12 -13.76 6.88
C VAL A 160 -14.40 -13.54 6.05
N LEU A 161 -14.39 -13.93 4.77
CA LEU A 161 -15.58 -13.88 3.91
C LEU A 161 -16.68 -14.83 4.43
N VAL A 162 -16.28 -16.04 4.83
CA VAL A 162 -17.21 -17.04 5.42
C VAL A 162 -17.85 -16.50 6.69
N LEU A 163 -17.05 -15.91 7.58
CA LEU A 163 -17.54 -15.29 8.82
C LEU A 163 -18.52 -14.14 8.55
N LYS A 164 -18.20 -13.27 7.60
CA LYS A 164 -19.07 -12.14 7.25
C LYS A 164 -20.41 -12.61 6.69
N ILE A 165 -20.40 -13.58 5.77
CA ILE A 165 -21.60 -14.13 5.15
C ILE A 165 -22.48 -14.84 6.19
N ALA A 166 -21.88 -15.70 7.01
CA ALA A 166 -22.60 -16.45 8.04
C ALA A 166 -23.17 -15.52 9.12
N GLY A 167 -22.38 -14.54 9.59
CA GLY A 167 -22.81 -13.59 10.62
C GLY A 167 -23.93 -12.68 10.14
N ALA A 168 -23.87 -12.20 8.91
CA ALA A 168 -24.94 -11.42 8.30
C ALA A 168 -26.24 -12.24 8.16
N LEU A 169 -26.14 -13.50 7.77
CA LEU A 169 -27.30 -14.38 7.64
C LEU A 169 -27.93 -14.70 9.01
N ALA A 170 -27.09 -14.96 10.02
CA ALA A 170 -27.54 -15.12 11.40
C ALA A 170 -28.22 -13.86 11.94
N ALA A 171 -27.69 -12.67 11.67
CA ALA A 171 -28.28 -11.39 12.06
C ALA A 171 -29.65 -11.13 11.42
N ARG A 172 -29.93 -11.74 10.25
CA ARG A 172 -31.27 -11.76 9.62
C ARG A 172 -32.22 -12.78 10.25
N GLY A 173 -31.79 -13.51 11.28
CA GLY A 173 -32.60 -14.45 12.05
C GLY A 173 -32.73 -15.85 11.45
N ALA A 174 -31.89 -16.20 10.46
CA ALA A 174 -31.90 -17.52 9.85
C ALA A 174 -31.61 -18.65 10.87
N PRO A 175 -32.18 -19.85 10.69
CA PRO A 175 -31.94 -20.98 11.60
C PRO A 175 -30.52 -21.53 11.46
N LEU A 176 -30.02 -22.18 12.53
CA LEU A 176 -28.65 -22.72 12.58
C LEU A 176 -28.29 -23.59 11.37
N ALA A 177 -29.21 -24.45 10.93
CA ALA A 177 -29.00 -25.32 9.79
C ALA A 177 -28.70 -24.55 8.49
N ASP A 178 -29.42 -23.45 8.23
CA ASP A 178 -29.18 -22.61 7.06
C ASP A 178 -27.89 -21.80 7.19
N VAL A 179 -27.61 -21.26 8.38
CA VAL A 179 -26.36 -20.52 8.63
C VAL A 179 -25.15 -21.43 8.42
N ALA A 180 -25.17 -22.64 8.97
CA ALA A 180 -24.10 -23.63 8.81
C ALA A 180 -23.96 -24.10 7.34
N ARG A 181 -25.09 -24.32 6.65
CA ARG A 181 -25.09 -24.71 5.23
C ARG A 181 -24.51 -23.63 4.33
N VAL A 182 -24.88 -22.36 4.54
CA VAL A 182 -24.33 -21.24 3.77
C VAL A 182 -22.86 -20.98 4.11
N ALA A 183 -22.45 -21.16 5.37
CA ALA A 183 -21.04 -21.07 5.76
C ALA A 183 -20.19 -22.13 5.03
N ARG A 184 -20.65 -23.39 4.99
CA ARG A 184 -20.00 -24.47 4.21
C ARG A 184 -19.95 -24.13 2.73
N LEU A 185 -21.07 -23.68 2.17
CA LEU A 185 -21.16 -23.30 0.76
C LEU A 185 -20.17 -22.18 0.40
N ALA A 186 -20.04 -21.16 1.25
CA ALA A 186 -19.07 -20.09 1.06
C ALA A 186 -17.62 -20.60 1.17
N ALA A 187 -17.33 -21.46 2.15
CA ALA A 187 -16.01 -22.07 2.30
C ALA A 187 -15.62 -22.94 1.08
N ASP A 188 -16.55 -23.75 0.59
CA ASP A 188 -16.35 -24.63 -0.57
C ASP A 188 -16.16 -23.84 -1.89
N ASN A 189 -16.68 -22.62 -1.95
CA ASN A 189 -16.56 -21.72 -3.11
C ASN A 189 -15.50 -20.63 -2.92
N THR A 190 -14.61 -20.78 -1.93
CA THR A 190 -13.48 -19.86 -1.68
C THR A 190 -12.15 -20.56 -1.89
N VAL A 191 -11.24 -19.89 -2.61
CA VAL A 191 -9.83 -20.26 -2.74
C VAL A 191 -8.93 -19.08 -2.43
N SER A 192 -7.78 -19.34 -1.82
CA SER A 192 -6.81 -18.32 -1.43
C SER A 192 -5.38 -18.78 -1.66
N VAL A 193 -4.47 -17.83 -1.92
CA VAL A 193 -3.02 -18.08 -1.92
C VAL A 193 -2.28 -16.85 -1.42
N GLY A 194 -1.27 -17.05 -0.58
CA GLY A 194 -0.38 -16.01 -0.07
C GLY A 194 0.96 -15.96 -0.80
N ALA A 195 1.65 -14.83 -0.73
CA ALA A 195 3.05 -14.69 -1.10
C ALA A 195 3.77 -13.78 -0.09
N SER A 196 4.97 -14.17 0.31
CA SER A 196 5.74 -13.49 1.35
C SER A 196 7.19 -13.27 0.93
N LEU A 197 7.73 -12.11 1.31
CA LEU A 197 9.13 -11.72 1.06
C LEU A 197 10.07 -12.13 2.21
N ALA A 198 9.52 -12.60 3.33
CA ALA A 198 10.28 -13.15 4.45
C ALA A 198 9.38 -13.79 5.51
N HIS A 199 9.99 -14.60 6.39
CA HIS A 199 9.38 -15.09 7.62
C HIS A 199 9.13 -13.96 8.63
N VAL A 200 8.14 -14.17 9.50
CA VAL A 200 7.80 -13.26 10.59
C VAL A 200 8.52 -13.64 11.87
N HIS A 201 8.89 -12.63 12.67
CA HIS A 201 9.49 -12.83 13.98
C HIS A 201 8.41 -12.83 15.07
N VAL A 202 8.35 -13.90 15.86
CA VAL A 202 7.44 -13.99 17.01
C VAL A 202 8.03 -13.22 18.20
N PRO A 203 7.30 -12.27 18.83
CA PRO A 203 7.78 -11.52 19.99
C PRO A 203 8.33 -12.42 21.10
N GLY A 204 9.45 -12.00 21.68
CA GLY A 204 10.10 -12.71 22.79
C GLY A 204 10.90 -13.96 22.40
N ARG A 205 10.91 -14.36 21.12
CA ARG A 205 11.81 -15.43 20.64
C ARG A 205 13.20 -14.88 20.33
N ALA A 206 14.18 -15.78 20.32
CA ALA A 206 15.51 -15.46 19.84
C ALA A 206 15.47 -15.17 18.33
N VAL A 207 16.29 -14.21 17.91
CA VAL A 207 16.50 -13.93 16.48
C VAL A 207 17.36 -15.05 15.91
N VAL A 208 16.84 -15.75 14.91
CA VAL A 208 17.56 -16.80 14.19
C VAL A 208 17.74 -16.32 12.74
N ASP A 209 18.99 -16.17 12.29
CA ASP A 209 19.32 -15.62 10.97
C ASP A 209 19.29 -16.67 9.83
N GLU A 210 19.16 -17.97 10.15
CA GLU A 210 19.48 -19.06 9.19
C GLU A 210 18.34 -19.52 8.27
N ASP A 211 17.08 -19.09 8.50
CA ASP A 211 15.91 -19.61 7.75
C ASP A 211 15.18 -18.56 6.88
N GLY A 212 15.84 -17.45 6.54
CA GLY A 212 15.25 -16.36 5.76
C GLY A 212 15.25 -16.57 4.23
N LEU A 213 14.33 -15.89 3.53
CA LEU A 213 14.38 -15.76 2.07
C LEU A 213 15.55 -14.87 1.64
N ALA A 214 16.20 -15.22 0.54
CA ALA A 214 17.28 -14.42 -0.01
C ALA A 214 16.76 -13.08 -0.54
N ARG A 215 17.62 -12.05 -0.61
CA ARG A 215 17.23 -10.73 -1.16
C ARG A 215 16.64 -10.89 -2.57
N GLY A 216 15.42 -10.39 -2.77
CA GLY A 216 14.69 -10.47 -4.05
C GLY A 216 14.01 -11.82 -4.32
N GLU A 217 14.00 -12.73 -3.35
CA GLU A 217 13.21 -13.95 -3.37
C GLU A 217 11.83 -13.72 -2.75
N VAL A 218 10.83 -14.44 -3.24
CA VAL A 218 9.46 -14.50 -2.73
C VAL A 218 9.06 -15.96 -2.57
N GLU A 219 8.32 -16.28 -1.51
CA GLU A 219 7.77 -17.60 -1.26
C GLU A 219 6.25 -17.60 -1.45
N ILE A 220 5.79 -18.40 -2.43
CA ILE A 220 4.37 -18.55 -2.78
C ILE A 220 3.77 -19.67 -1.95
N GLY A 221 2.59 -19.43 -1.40
CA GLY A 221 1.86 -20.34 -0.54
C GLY A 221 2.48 -20.48 0.85
N MET A 222 3.32 -19.55 1.31
CA MET A 222 3.78 -19.54 2.69
C MET A 222 2.57 -19.41 3.63
N GLY A 223 2.52 -20.21 4.69
CA GLY A 223 1.42 -20.18 5.65
C GLY A 223 1.49 -18.97 6.58
N ILE A 224 0.39 -18.69 7.28
CA ILE A 224 0.29 -17.57 8.22
C ILE A 224 1.11 -17.75 9.50
N HIS A 225 1.75 -18.91 9.72
CA HIS A 225 2.62 -19.19 10.86
C HIS A 225 4.06 -19.55 10.44
N ASN A 226 4.54 -19.03 9.29
CA ASN A 226 5.82 -19.38 8.65
C ASN A 226 5.92 -20.84 8.14
N GLU A 227 4.80 -21.54 7.91
CA GLU A 227 4.87 -22.86 7.31
C GLU A 227 5.34 -22.76 5.85
N ALA A 228 6.30 -23.62 5.48
CA ALA A 228 6.91 -23.64 4.16
C ALA A 228 5.87 -23.60 3.04
N GLY A 229 6.11 -22.71 2.09
CA GLY A 229 5.30 -22.53 0.90
C GLY A 229 5.38 -23.69 -0.08
N CYS A 230 4.71 -23.52 -1.22
CA CYS A 230 4.81 -24.48 -2.32
C CYS A 230 5.98 -24.20 -3.25
N GLU A 231 6.48 -22.95 -3.25
CA GLU A 231 7.55 -22.54 -4.16
C GLU A 231 8.28 -21.29 -3.64
N LYS A 232 9.60 -21.24 -3.87
CA LYS A 232 10.41 -20.02 -3.76
C LYS A 232 10.86 -19.59 -5.15
N ALA A 233 10.76 -18.30 -5.46
CA ALA A 233 11.10 -17.77 -6.78
C ALA A 233 11.63 -16.33 -6.70
N ARG A 234 12.28 -15.85 -7.77
CA ARG A 234 12.69 -14.45 -7.93
C ARG A 234 11.81 -13.81 -9.00
N LEU A 235 10.69 -13.23 -8.57
CA LEU A 235 9.66 -12.70 -9.46
C LEU A 235 9.32 -11.26 -9.08
N ALA A 236 9.21 -10.40 -10.09
CA ALA A 236 8.54 -9.11 -9.94
C ALA A 236 7.01 -9.32 -9.80
N LEU A 237 6.32 -8.29 -9.29
CA LEU A 237 4.89 -8.36 -8.97
C LEU A 237 4.01 -8.91 -10.11
N PRO A 238 4.13 -8.47 -11.38
CA PRO A 238 3.27 -9.01 -12.45
C PRO A 238 3.40 -10.53 -12.62
N ALA A 239 4.62 -11.05 -12.68
CA ALA A 239 4.87 -12.48 -12.85
C ALA A 239 4.45 -13.28 -11.60
N LEU A 240 4.62 -12.71 -10.41
CA LEU A 240 4.15 -13.28 -9.15
C LEU A 240 2.62 -13.42 -9.16
N VAL A 241 1.89 -12.35 -9.51
CA VAL A 241 0.42 -12.35 -9.57
C VAL A 241 -0.08 -13.33 -10.64
N THR A 242 0.56 -13.40 -11.81
CA THR A 242 0.22 -14.39 -12.85
C THR A 242 0.29 -15.80 -12.29
N LYS A 243 1.35 -16.10 -11.54
CA LYS A 243 1.54 -17.42 -10.95
C LYS A 243 0.53 -17.73 -9.85
N MET A 244 0.25 -16.76 -8.98
CA MET A 244 -0.77 -16.89 -7.93
C MET A 244 -2.17 -17.11 -8.51
N LEU A 245 -2.56 -16.34 -9.54
CA LEU A 245 -3.86 -16.50 -10.19
C LEU A 245 -3.98 -17.83 -10.93
N ALA A 246 -2.90 -18.32 -11.54
CA ALA A 246 -2.88 -19.66 -12.14
C ALA A 246 -3.16 -20.75 -11.08
N GLN A 247 -2.54 -20.68 -9.89
CA GLN A 247 -2.82 -21.63 -8.80
C GLN A 247 -4.27 -21.60 -8.32
N LEU A 248 -4.95 -20.45 -8.41
CA LEU A 248 -6.34 -20.29 -7.99
C LEU A 248 -7.36 -20.73 -9.06
N LEU A 249 -7.04 -20.56 -10.34
CA LEU A 249 -8.02 -20.57 -11.43
C LEU A 249 -7.75 -21.60 -12.54
N ASP A 250 -6.55 -22.20 -12.60
CA ASP A 250 -6.26 -23.22 -13.61
C ASP A 250 -7.01 -24.52 -13.32
N GLY A 251 -8.13 -24.73 -14.03
CA GLY A 251 -8.94 -25.94 -13.93
C GLY A 251 -8.24 -27.22 -14.39
N THR A 252 -7.05 -27.11 -15.00
CA THR A 252 -6.25 -28.25 -15.45
C THR A 252 -5.21 -28.69 -14.43
N ASP A 253 -4.94 -27.88 -13.38
CA ASP A 253 -4.06 -28.27 -12.28
C ASP A 253 -4.77 -29.30 -11.37
N ALA A 254 -4.50 -30.59 -11.60
CA ALA A 254 -5.09 -31.67 -10.81
C ALA A 254 -4.78 -31.57 -9.30
N ASP A 255 -3.69 -30.90 -8.92
CA ASP A 255 -3.27 -30.74 -7.54
C ASP A 255 -3.95 -29.53 -6.85
N ARG A 256 -4.30 -28.47 -7.60
CA ARG A 256 -4.83 -27.19 -7.04
C ARG A 256 -6.15 -26.69 -7.60
N ALA A 257 -6.76 -27.34 -8.60
CA ALA A 257 -8.08 -26.96 -9.13
C ALA A 257 -9.19 -27.24 -8.10
N PHE A 258 -9.27 -26.44 -7.05
CA PHE A 258 -10.24 -26.56 -5.95
C PHE A 258 -11.52 -25.76 -6.21
N LEU A 259 -11.48 -24.79 -7.13
CA LEU A 259 -12.62 -23.96 -7.49
C LEU A 259 -13.02 -24.18 -8.95
N THR A 260 -14.32 -24.24 -9.20
CA THR A 260 -14.89 -24.14 -10.56
C THR A 260 -15.66 -22.82 -10.64
N VAL A 261 -15.14 -21.85 -11.39
CA VAL A 261 -15.83 -20.58 -11.61
C VAL A 261 -16.95 -20.78 -12.63
N ASN A 262 -18.17 -20.91 -12.12
CA ASN A 262 -19.39 -21.13 -12.91
C ASN A 262 -20.40 -19.97 -12.77
N SER A 263 -19.95 -18.86 -12.19
CA SER A 263 -20.71 -17.63 -11.99
C SER A 263 -20.02 -16.44 -12.64
N ASN A 264 -20.81 -15.46 -13.09
CA ASN A 264 -20.29 -14.16 -13.51
C ASN A 264 -19.98 -13.24 -12.32
N GLU A 265 -20.30 -13.68 -11.10
CA GLU A 265 -20.13 -12.92 -9.87
C GLU A 265 -18.97 -13.51 -9.06
N VAL A 266 -17.83 -12.84 -9.08
CA VAL A 266 -16.65 -13.19 -8.28
C VAL A 266 -16.32 -12.06 -7.32
N VAL A 267 -16.08 -12.38 -6.05
CA VAL A 267 -15.58 -11.44 -5.05
C VAL A 267 -14.07 -11.64 -4.90
N LEU A 268 -13.32 -10.54 -4.93
CA LEU A 268 -11.89 -10.51 -4.70
C LEU A 268 -11.60 -9.92 -3.31
N LEU A 269 -10.77 -10.62 -2.53
CA LEU A 269 -10.12 -10.10 -1.33
C LEU A 269 -8.60 -10.08 -1.53
N VAL A 270 -7.99 -8.90 -1.43
CA VAL A 270 -6.53 -8.71 -1.39
C VAL A 270 -6.16 -8.36 0.05
N ASN A 271 -5.58 -9.32 0.76
CA ASN A 271 -5.31 -9.21 2.19
C ASN A 271 -3.82 -8.93 2.46
N ASN A 272 -3.55 -7.94 3.31
CA ASN A 272 -2.22 -7.61 3.81
C ASN A 272 -1.84 -8.52 4.99
N LEU A 273 -0.65 -9.14 4.96
CA LEU A 273 -0.15 -9.96 6.07
C LEU A 273 0.43 -9.13 7.22
N GLY A 274 0.43 -7.80 7.11
CA GLY A 274 0.67 -6.84 8.18
C GLY A 274 1.81 -5.86 7.92
N GLY A 275 2.78 -6.23 7.09
CA GLY A 275 3.99 -5.45 6.81
C GLY A 275 3.97 -4.64 5.51
N VAL A 276 3.03 -4.88 4.60
CA VAL A 276 3.02 -4.23 3.28
C VAL A 276 2.46 -2.81 3.39
N SER A 277 3.09 -1.82 2.73
CA SER A 277 2.61 -0.44 2.79
C SER A 277 1.27 -0.24 2.09
N PRO A 278 0.45 0.75 2.47
CA PRO A 278 -0.79 1.06 1.74
C PRO A 278 -0.55 1.42 0.27
N LEU A 279 0.60 2.03 -0.05
CA LEU A 279 1.00 2.34 -1.42
C LEU A 279 1.21 1.07 -2.24
N GLU A 280 1.97 0.11 -1.71
CA GLU A 280 2.18 -1.20 -2.35
C GLU A 280 0.88 -2.00 -2.45
N MET A 281 0.03 -1.97 -1.42
CA MET A 281 -1.29 -2.61 -1.47
C MET A 281 -2.15 -2.05 -2.60
N GLY A 282 -2.07 -0.74 -2.89
CA GLY A 282 -2.72 -0.12 -4.05
C GLY A 282 -2.19 -0.65 -5.38
N ALA A 283 -0.86 -0.79 -5.51
CA ALA A 283 -0.23 -1.36 -6.70
C ALA A 283 -0.57 -2.85 -6.88
N ILE A 284 -0.50 -3.66 -5.82
CA ILE A 284 -0.88 -5.08 -5.81
C ILE A 284 -2.35 -5.25 -6.22
N THR A 285 -3.25 -4.46 -5.63
CA THR A 285 -4.68 -4.52 -5.97
C THR A 285 -4.90 -4.19 -7.45
N SER A 286 -4.23 -3.16 -7.96
CA SER A 286 -4.31 -2.76 -9.37
C SER A 286 -3.85 -3.87 -10.32
N GLU A 287 -2.71 -4.50 -10.01
CA GLU A 287 -2.15 -5.60 -10.80
C GLU A 287 -3.09 -6.83 -10.81
N VAL A 288 -3.59 -7.25 -9.64
CA VAL A 288 -4.50 -8.40 -9.52
C VAL A 288 -5.79 -8.17 -10.30
N VAL A 289 -6.40 -6.98 -10.17
CA VAL A 289 -7.64 -6.65 -10.90
C VAL A 289 -7.40 -6.58 -12.41
N ALA A 290 -6.27 -6.01 -12.85
CA ALA A 290 -5.91 -5.96 -14.26
C ALA A 290 -5.76 -7.37 -14.86
N GLN A 291 -5.01 -8.27 -14.20
CA GLN A 291 -4.83 -9.64 -14.70
C GLN A 291 -6.10 -10.49 -14.64
N LEU A 292 -6.93 -10.36 -13.60
CA LEU A 292 -8.24 -11.01 -13.56
C LEU A 292 -9.10 -10.60 -14.77
N ARG A 293 -9.12 -9.31 -15.10
CA ARG A 293 -9.86 -8.76 -16.24
C ARG A 293 -9.29 -9.25 -17.57
N ASP A 294 -7.98 -9.08 -17.77
CA ASP A 294 -7.34 -9.20 -19.09
C ASP A 294 -6.97 -10.64 -19.44
N ALA A 295 -6.44 -11.40 -18.47
CA ALA A 295 -6.00 -12.78 -18.69
C ALA A 295 -7.12 -13.80 -18.39
N HIS A 296 -7.94 -13.55 -17.37
CA HIS A 296 -8.96 -14.51 -16.92
C HIS A 296 -10.40 -14.13 -17.30
N ARG A 297 -10.63 -12.93 -17.87
CA ARG A 297 -11.97 -12.41 -18.22
C ARG A 297 -12.93 -12.34 -17.02
N ILE A 298 -12.40 -12.22 -15.82
CA ILE A 298 -13.15 -12.06 -14.57
C ILE A 298 -13.13 -10.58 -14.20
N ARG A 299 -14.31 -9.97 -14.09
CA ARG A 299 -14.47 -8.64 -13.49
C ARG A 299 -15.09 -8.83 -12.11
N PRO A 300 -14.32 -8.68 -11.01
CA PRO A 300 -14.86 -8.88 -9.69
C PRO A 300 -16.06 -7.96 -9.45
N VAL A 301 -17.16 -8.52 -8.95
CA VAL A 301 -18.32 -7.71 -8.53
C VAL A 301 -17.99 -6.96 -7.24
N ARG A 302 -17.03 -7.43 -6.46
CA ARG A 302 -16.44 -6.72 -5.31
C ARG A 302 -14.93 -6.88 -5.29
N VAL A 303 -14.26 -5.79 -4.92
CA VAL A 303 -12.85 -5.80 -4.54
C VAL A 303 -12.75 -5.27 -3.12
N ILE A 304 -12.22 -6.11 -2.24
CA ILE A 304 -11.94 -5.81 -0.84
C ILE A 304 -10.42 -5.83 -0.69
N SER A 305 -9.81 -4.74 -0.21
CA SER A 305 -8.36 -4.66 -0.05
C SER A 305 -8.03 -4.01 1.30
N GLY A 306 -7.11 -4.62 2.05
CA GLY A 306 -6.78 -4.17 3.40
C GLY A 306 -6.24 -5.28 4.29
N THR A 307 -6.32 -5.08 5.60
CA THR A 307 -5.75 -5.97 6.61
C THR A 307 -6.85 -6.70 7.36
N PHE A 308 -7.10 -7.97 7.02
CA PHE A 308 -8.22 -8.76 7.55
C PHE A 308 -7.75 -10.00 8.34
N MET A 309 -6.65 -10.61 7.91
CA MET A 309 -5.99 -11.72 8.59
C MET A 309 -4.47 -11.59 8.37
N THR A 310 -3.76 -11.14 9.39
CA THR A 310 -2.32 -10.90 9.31
C THR A 310 -1.51 -12.16 9.59
N SER A 311 -0.19 -12.04 9.48
CA SER A 311 0.79 -12.84 10.18
C SER A 311 1.74 -11.86 10.86
N LEU A 312 1.36 -11.33 12.01
CA LEU A 312 2.08 -10.26 12.72
C LEU A 312 2.44 -9.09 11.78
N ASN A 313 3.75 -8.85 11.56
CA ASN A 313 4.29 -7.84 10.66
C ASN A 313 4.68 -8.39 9.27
N GLY A 314 4.01 -9.44 8.81
CA GLY A 314 4.34 -10.19 7.59
C GLY A 314 4.45 -9.32 6.34
N MET A 315 5.64 -9.32 5.72
CA MET A 315 5.91 -8.65 4.45
C MET A 315 5.38 -9.51 3.30
N GLY A 316 4.06 -9.55 3.17
CA GLY A 316 3.40 -10.33 2.15
C GLY A 316 1.92 -9.99 2.04
N PHE A 317 1.28 -10.58 1.05
CA PHE A 317 -0.14 -10.41 0.79
C PHE A 317 -0.76 -11.75 0.39
N SER A 318 -2.08 -11.85 0.44
CA SER A 318 -2.82 -12.97 -0.11
C SER A 318 -3.96 -12.51 -1.01
N ILE A 319 -4.29 -13.34 -1.99
CA ILE A 319 -5.43 -13.18 -2.88
C ILE A 319 -6.43 -14.26 -2.51
N SER A 320 -7.68 -13.87 -2.27
CA SER A 320 -8.80 -14.80 -2.10
C SER A 320 -9.89 -14.49 -3.12
N LEU A 321 -10.41 -15.53 -3.77
CA LEU A 321 -11.52 -15.47 -4.70
C LEU A 321 -12.69 -16.27 -4.14
N LEU A 322 -13.85 -15.63 -4.06
CA LEU A 322 -15.13 -16.27 -3.75
C LEU A 322 -15.99 -16.30 -5.02
N ASN A 323 -16.30 -17.49 -5.50
CA ASN A 323 -17.29 -17.71 -6.57
C ASN A 323 -18.70 -17.59 -5.96
N VAL A 324 -19.44 -16.55 -6.35
CA VAL A 324 -20.77 -16.31 -5.79
C VAL A 324 -21.75 -17.31 -6.38
N VAL A 325 -22.34 -18.12 -5.51
CA VAL A 325 -23.34 -19.12 -5.86
C VAL A 325 -24.65 -18.84 -5.13
N ASN A 326 -25.75 -19.42 -5.65
CA ASN A 326 -27.05 -19.29 -5.01
C ASN A 326 -27.02 -19.95 -3.62
N THR A 327 -27.41 -19.20 -2.59
CA THR A 327 -27.40 -19.67 -1.21
C THR A 327 -28.48 -20.71 -0.93
N GLY A 328 -29.51 -20.86 -1.78
CA GLY A 328 -30.59 -21.84 -1.62
C GLY A 328 -31.43 -21.66 -0.35
N VAL A 329 -31.25 -20.56 0.40
CA VAL A 329 -32.06 -20.23 1.57
C VAL A 329 -33.34 -19.56 1.08
N ALA A 330 -34.51 -20.02 1.50
CA ALA A 330 -35.74 -19.29 1.23
C ALA A 330 -35.73 -17.96 2.01
N GLY A 331 -35.63 -16.83 1.31
CA GLY A 331 -35.94 -15.55 1.93
C GLY A 331 -37.46 -15.48 2.10
N GLY A 332 -37.97 -15.33 3.32
CA GLY A 332 -39.41 -15.41 3.62
C GLY A 332 -40.31 -14.53 2.73
N ALA A 333 -40.68 -13.33 3.18
CA ALA A 333 -41.43 -12.36 2.36
C ALA A 333 -40.53 -11.49 1.46
N ALA A 334 -39.21 -11.67 1.54
CA ALA A 334 -38.19 -10.97 0.76
C ALA A 334 -37.37 -11.97 -0.04
N ALA A 335 -36.79 -11.58 -1.18
CA ALA A 335 -35.95 -12.47 -1.98
C ALA A 335 -34.83 -13.14 -1.15
N ALA A 336 -34.46 -14.37 -1.52
CA ALA A 336 -33.34 -15.10 -0.91
C ALA A 336 -32.06 -14.25 -0.98
N PRO A 337 -31.36 -14.04 0.15
CA PRO A 337 -30.17 -13.22 0.13
C PRO A 337 -29.04 -13.92 -0.62
N ASN A 338 -28.47 -13.25 -1.61
CA ASN A 338 -27.24 -13.72 -2.26
C ASN A 338 -26.01 -13.40 -1.40
N MET A 339 -24.87 -14.05 -1.68
CA MET A 339 -23.65 -13.87 -0.87
C MET A 339 -23.13 -12.43 -0.89
N VAL A 340 -23.30 -11.70 -1.99
CA VAL A 340 -22.86 -10.30 -2.12
C VAL A 340 -23.66 -9.38 -1.20
N GLU A 341 -24.97 -9.58 -1.10
CA GLU A 341 -25.83 -8.85 -0.15
C GLU A 341 -25.48 -9.15 1.31
N LEU A 342 -25.02 -10.37 1.61
CA LEU A 342 -24.57 -10.73 2.95
C LEU A 342 -23.22 -10.10 3.28
N LEU A 343 -22.32 -9.99 2.30
CA LEU A 343 -21.06 -9.23 2.44
C LEU A 343 -21.32 -7.74 2.67
N ASP A 344 -22.25 -7.15 1.92
CA ASP A 344 -22.63 -5.73 2.02
C ASP A 344 -23.46 -5.40 3.28
N ALA A 345 -24.01 -6.41 3.96
CA ALA A 345 -24.86 -6.21 5.13
C ALA A 345 -24.08 -5.45 6.24
N PRO A 346 -24.72 -4.51 6.96
CA PRO A 346 -24.06 -3.75 8.02
C PRO A 346 -23.46 -4.65 9.12
N SER A 347 -22.34 -4.22 9.68
CA SER A 347 -21.72 -4.82 10.86
C SER A 347 -21.02 -3.75 11.70
N GLU A 348 -21.03 -3.91 13.01
CA GLU A 348 -20.39 -3.01 13.98
C GLU A 348 -19.18 -3.69 14.61
N VAL A 349 -18.19 -3.98 13.78
CA VAL A 349 -16.93 -4.66 14.16
C VAL A 349 -15.73 -3.85 13.67
N THR A 350 -14.60 -3.92 14.36
CA THR A 350 -13.40 -3.16 14.02
C THR A 350 -12.56 -3.83 12.93
N GLY A 351 -12.68 -5.15 12.79
CA GLY A 351 -11.92 -5.97 11.85
C GLY A 351 -12.52 -6.09 10.45
N TRP A 352 -13.74 -5.60 10.23
CA TRP A 352 -14.40 -5.59 8.93
C TRP A 352 -14.58 -4.16 8.45
N SER A 353 -13.63 -3.67 7.66
CA SER A 353 -13.79 -2.43 6.93
C SER A 353 -14.83 -2.67 5.83
N ALA A 354 -16.07 -2.21 6.03
CA ALA A 354 -17.15 -2.40 5.05
C ALA A 354 -16.79 -1.72 3.71
N PRO A 355 -16.53 -2.49 2.64
CA PRO A 355 -16.18 -1.91 1.36
C PRO A 355 -17.40 -1.28 0.69
N VAL A 356 -17.13 -0.46 -0.33
CA VAL A 356 -18.12 0.19 -1.20
C VAL A 356 -19.17 -0.80 -1.73
N GLN A 357 -20.46 -0.49 -1.54
CA GLN A 357 -21.62 -1.33 -1.90
C GLN A 357 -21.77 -1.61 -3.40
N ARG A 358 -22.58 -2.63 -3.75
CA ARG A 358 -22.88 -3.08 -5.13
C ARG A 358 -23.26 -1.98 -6.08
N THR A 359 -24.23 -1.23 -5.62
CA THR A 359 -24.91 -0.20 -6.39
C THR A 359 -23.90 0.86 -6.86
N THR A 360 -22.86 1.14 -6.06
CA THR A 360 -21.77 2.04 -6.46
C THR A 360 -20.92 1.47 -7.59
N TRP A 361 -20.60 0.17 -7.56
CA TRP A 361 -19.83 -0.49 -8.63
C TRP A 361 -20.64 -0.60 -9.94
N GLU A 362 -21.92 -0.97 -9.83
CA GLU A 362 -22.83 -1.04 -10.98
C GLU A 362 -23.05 0.35 -11.61
N ALA A 363 -23.16 1.39 -10.79
CA ALA A 363 -23.23 2.76 -11.27
C ALA A 363 -21.94 3.21 -11.99
N ALA A 364 -20.77 2.68 -11.62
CA ALA A 364 -19.51 2.98 -12.29
C ALA A 364 -19.39 2.29 -13.65
N ALA A 365 -19.88 1.05 -13.81
CA ALA A 365 -19.86 0.33 -15.09
C ALA A 365 -20.68 1.03 -16.20
N GLY A 366 -21.64 1.89 -15.82
CA GLY A 366 -22.41 2.72 -16.75
C GLY A 366 -21.86 4.13 -16.98
N ARG A 367 -20.79 4.55 -16.28
CA ARG A 367 -20.13 5.83 -16.54
C ARG A 367 -19.27 5.67 -17.79
N ALA A 368 -19.50 6.52 -18.80
CA ALA A 368 -18.55 6.67 -19.90
C ALA A 368 -17.16 6.97 -19.33
N GLU A 369 -16.11 6.47 -20.00
CA GLU A 369 -14.71 6.84 -19.72
C GLU A 369 -14.63 8.35 -19.50
N GLU A 370 -13.77 8.79 -18.56
CA GLU A 370 -13.60 10.20 -18.22
C GLU A 370 -13.70 11.07 -19.48
N PRO A 371 -14.48 12.17 -19.46
CA PRO A 371 -14.55 13.05 -20.61
C PRO A 371 -13.12 13.40 -20.99
N ALA A 372 -12.73 13.01 -22.21
CA ALA A 372 -11.37 13.13 -22.70
C ALA A 372 -10.83 14.48 -22.26
N VAL A 373 -9.74 14.48 -21.48
CA VAL A 373 -9.09 15.68 -20.95
C VAL A 373 -9.21 16.73 -22.02
N VAL A 374 -10.05 17.74 -21.78
CA VAL A 374 -10.19 18.86 -22.72
C VAL A 374 -8.80 19.41 -22.76
N LYS A 375 -8.05 19.08 -23.82
CA LYS A 375 -6.75 19.67 -24.11
C LYS A 375 -7.06 21.13 -24.26
N ARG A 376 -7.00 21.87 -23.15
CA ARG A 376 -6.89 23.31 -23.21
C ARG A 376 -5.73 23.51 -24.17
N GLN A 377 -6.00 24.17 -25.28
CA GLN A 377 -4.92 24.76 -26.06
C GLN A 377 -4.29 25.79 -25.13
N GLU A 378 -3.41 25.32 -24.25
CA GLU A 378 -2.66 26.14 -23.31
C GLU A 378 -1.69 26.94 -24.15
N GLY A 379 -2.10 28.18 -24.43
CA GLY A 379 -1.54 29.04 -25.46
C GLY A 379 -0.04 28.92 -25.52
N GLU A 380 0.49 28.47 -26.66
CA GLU A 380 1.92 28.50 -26.93
C GLU A 380 2.43 29.90 -26.62
N ALA A 381 3.58 29.98 -25.95
CA ALA A 381 4.17 31.27 -25.64
C ALA A 381 4.32 32.06 -26.94
N LYS A 382 3.78 33.28 -27.00
CA LYS A 382 3.86 34.10 -28.21
C LYS A 382 5.32 34.47 -28.49
N PRO A 383 5.81 34.43 -29.74
CA PRO A 383 7.14 34.91 -30.07
C PRO A 383 7.42 36.29 -29.48
N SER A 384 8.61 36.47 -28.96
CA SER A 384 9.11 37.69 -28.33
C SER A 384 10.04 38.47 -29.25
N GLY A 385 10.64 37.81 -30.25
CA GLY A 385 11.70 38.36 -31.10
C GLY A 385 13.06 38.39 -30.40
N LEU A 386 13.24 37.64 -29.30
CA LEU A 386 14.50 37.49 -28.61
C LEU A 386 15.27 36.29 -29.17
N THR A 387 16.27 36.56 -30.02
CA THR A 387 17.02 35.55 -30.78
C THR A 387 18.31 35.13 -30.09
N TYR A 388 18.77 33.90 -30.35
CA TYR A 388 19.99 33.31 -29.81
C TYR A 388 20.52 32.19 -30.71
N ASP A 389 21.76 31.73 -30.47
CA ASP A 389 22.34 30.58 -31.16
C ASP A 389 21.74 29.27 -30.65
N THR A 390 20.86 28.67 -31.45
CA THR A 390 20.16 27.44 -31.09
C THR A 390 21.06 26.21 -31.07
N VAL A 391 22.13 26.19 -31.87
CA VAL A 391 23.07 25.06 -31.91
C VAL A 391 23.90 25.05 -30.63
N ALA A 392 24.57 26.16 -30.33
CA ALA A 392 25.37 26.30 -29.12
C ALA A 392 24.54 26.09 -27.85
N ALA A 393 23.31 26.63 -27.81
CA ALA A 393 22.43 26.44 -26.67
C ALA A 393 21.93 25.00 -26.50
N LYS A 394 21.59 24.30 -27.59
CA LYS A 394 21.20 22.89 -27.51
C LYS A 394 22.35 22.03 -27.01
N GLU A 395 23.56 22.27 -27.48
CA GLU A 395 24.76 21.57 -27.03
C GLU A 395 25.03 21.80 -25.54
N ALA A 396 25.05 23.06 -25.11
CA ALA A 396 25.28 23.43 -23.70
C ALA A 396 24.20 22.86 -22.77
N LEU A 397 22.92 23.00 -23.13
CA LEU A 397 21.82 22.48 -22.32
C LEU A 397 21.83 20.94 -22.27
N THR A 398 22.15 20.27 -23.37
CA THR A 398 22.30 18.80 -23.39
C THR A 398 23.43 18.35 -22.47
N ALA A 399 24.58 19.05 -22.49
CA ALA A 399 25.70 18.76 -21.61
C ALA A 399 25.32 18.94 -20.12
N ALA A 400 24.63 20.04 -19.80
CA ALA A 400 24.11 20.32 -18.47
C ALA A 400 23.18 19.22 -17.94
N LEU A 401 22.19 18.82 -18.73
CA LEU A 401 21.20 17.80 -18.33
C LEU A 401 21.86 16.42 -18.16
N LYS A 402 22.78 16.04 -19.05
CA LYS A 402 23.55 14.79 -18.90
C LYS A 402 24.43 14.79 -17.65
N ARG A 403 24.98 15.94 -17.27
CA ARG A 403 25.77 16.07 -16.03
C ARG A 403 24.92 15.91 -14.78
N VAL A 404 23.70 16.46 -14.76
CA VAL A 404 22.73 16.23 -13.67
C VAL A 404 22.37 14.75 -13.55
N ILE A 405 22.12 14.08 -14.69
CA ILE A 405 21.82 12.63 -14.70
C ILE A 405 22.99 11.82 -14.14
N ALA A 406 24.23 12.19 -14.51
CA ALA A 406 25.44 11.52 -14.01
C ALA A 406 25.68 11.76 -12.51
N ALA A 407 25.29 12.94 -11.99
CA ALA A 407 25.43 13.30 -10.59
C ALA A 407 24.38 12.64 -9.67
N GLU A 408 23.31 12.05 -10.23
CA GLU A 408 22.19 11.52 -9.45
C GLU A 408 22.60 10.59 -8.30
N PRO A 409 23.47 9.57 -8.48
CA PRO A 409 23.82 8.67 -7.40
C PRO A 409 24.46 9.38 -6.21
N ASP A 410 25.29 10.40 -6.46
CA ASP A 410 25.91 11.19 -5.40
C ASP A 410 24.92 12.14 -4.73
N VAL A 411 24.07 12.81 -5.50
CA VAL A 411 23.03 13.70 -4.94
C VAL A 411 22.05 12.90 -4.07
N THR A 412 21.60 11.74 -4.54
CA THR A 412 20.75 10.80 -3.79
C THR A 412 21.45 10.33 -2.51
N ARG A 413 22.74 10.02 -2.58
CA ARG A 413 23.54 9.63 -1.41
C ARG A 413 23.68 10.78 -0.40
N TYR A 414 23.97 12.00 -0.84
CA TYR A 414 24.05 13.17 0.04
C TYR A 414 22.71 13.43 0.70
N ASP A 415 21.63 13.40 -0.08
CA ASP A 415 20.28 13.62 0.44
C ASP A 415 19.80 12.49 1.36
N THR A 416 20.30 11.26 1.21
CA THR A 416 20.04 10.19 2.19
C THR A 416 20.64 10.50 3.56
N VAL A 417 21.75 11.25 3.61
CA VAL A 417 22.42 11.65 4.86
C VAL A 417 21.70 12.83 5.52
N VAL A 418 21.25 13.82 4.74
CA VAL A 418 20.73 15.10 5.28
C VAL A 418 19.25 15.37 4.96
N GLY A 419 18.55 14.42 4.37
CA GLY A 419 17.19 14.53 3.84
C GLY A 419 16.50 13.16 3.78
N ASP A 420 15.70 12.93 2.74
CA ASP A 420 14.94 11.68 2.52
C ASP A 420 15.45 10.84 1.34
N GLY A 421 16.53 11.28 0.68
CA GLY A 421 17.21 10.51 -0.36
C GLY A 421 16.46 10.50 -1.70
N ASP A 422 15.66 11.52 -2.00
CA ASP A 422 14.88 11.62 -3.23
C ASP A 422 15.35 12.73 -4.18
N CYS A 423 16.19 13.66 -3.72
CA CYS A 423 16.60 14.84 -4.46
C CYS A 423 17.24 14.51 -5.82
N GLY A 424 18.20 13.56 -5.82
CA GLY A 424 18.90 13.14 -7.03
C GLY A 424 17.96 12.51 -8.05
N ILE A 425 17.09 11.60 -7.60
CA ILE A 425 16.08 10.93 -8.43
C ILE A 425 15.14 11.98 -9.05
N GLY A 426 14.69 12.96 -8.26
CA GLY A 426 13.85 14.06 -8.71
C GLY A 426 14.52 14.90 -9.80
N MET A 427 15.79 15.29 -9.62
CA MET A 427 16.55 16.06 -10.60
C MET A 427 16.83 15.28 -11.88
N LYS A 428 17.19 14.00 -11.79
CA LYS A 428 17.39 13.12 -12.94
C LYS A 428 16.12 12.99 -13.78
N ARG A 429 14.97 12.75 -13.14
CA ARG A 429 13.68 12.65 -13.82
C ARG A 429 13.36 13.92 -14.63
N GLY A 430 13.57 15.10 -14.03
CA GLY A 430 13.42 16.37 -14.73
C GLY A 430 14.40 16.51 -15.90
N ALA A 431 15.66 16.14 -15.70
CA ALA A 431 16.69 16.24 -16.73
C ALA A 431 16.41 15.32 -17.94
N GLU A 432 16.01 14.07 -17.70
CA GLU A 432 15.62 13.11 -18.74
C GLU A 432 14.39 13.59 -19.52
N ALA A 433 13.40 14.18 -18.82
CA ALA A 433 12.21 14.73 -19.44
C ALA A 433 12.53 15.91 -20.37
N VAL A 434 13.42 16.83 -19.95
CA VAL A 434 13.83 17.97 -20.79
C VAL A 434 14.69 17.50 -21.97
N LEU A 435 15.57 16.52 -21.80
CA LEU A 435 16.31 15.93 -22.94
C LEU A 435 15.35 15.35 -23.99
N LYS A 436 14.36 14.56 -23.56
CA LYS A 436 13.32 14.03 -24.44
C LYS A 436 12.53 15.14 -25.14
N HIS A 437 12.28 16.25 -24.45
CA HIS A 437 11.64 17.42 -25.06
C HIS A 437 12.49 18.03 -26.18
N LEU A 438 13.80 18.21 -25.97
CA LEU A 438 14.72 18.77 -26.98
C LEU A 438 14.96 17.85 -28.19
N GLU A 439 14.76 16.55 -28.02
CA GLU A 439 14.77 15.56 -29.11
C GLU A 439 13.49 15.63 -29.95
N THR A 440 12.35 15.82 -29.29
CA THR A 440 11.03 15.80 -29.95
C THR A 440 10.56 17.15 -30.46
N ARG A 441 11.09 18.25 -29.92
CA ARG A 441 10.79 19.64 -30.30
C ARG A 441 12.09 20.44 -30.42
N PRO A 442 12.60 20.63 -31.64
CA PRO A 442 13.76 21.50 -31.87
C PRO A 442 13.50 22.93 -31.39
N LEU A 443 14.56 23.61 -30.96
CA LEU A 443 14.52 25.00 -30.52
C LEU A 443 14.04 25.90 -31.69
N SER A 444 13.08 26.76 -31.41
CA SER A 444 12.46 27.66 -32.39
C SER A 444 13.36 28.84 -32.79
N GLY A 445 14.34 29.17 -31.96
CA GLY A 445 15.18 30.36 -32.11
C GLY A 445 14.60 31.60 -31.44
N ASP A 446 13.41 31.49 -30.82
CA ASP A 446 12.86 32.49 -29.91
C ASP A 446 13.05 32.03 -28.47
N LEU A 447 13.96 32.70 -27.76
CA LEU A 447 14.38 32.27 -26.43
C LEU A 447 13.23 32.18 -25.42
N VAL A 448 12.25 33.09 -25.50
CA VAL A 448 11.11 33.10 -24.58
C VAL A 448 10.19 31.91 -24.85
N VAL A 449 9.99 31.55 -26.12
CA VAL A 449 9.21 30.37 -26.50
C VAL A 449 9.89 29.09 -26.03
N ASP A 450 11.19 28.99 -26.28
CA ASP A 450 11.97 27.79 -26.01
C ASP A 450 12.11 27.54 -24.49
N VAL A 451 12.41 28.57 -23.70
CA VAL A 451 12.45 28.46 -22.22
C VAL A 451 11.06 28.14 -21.68
N ALA A 452 9.99 28.77 -22.18
CA ALA A 452 8.63 28.46 -21.75
C ALA A 452 8.22 27.01 -22.05
N GLY A 453 8.71 26.43 -23.15
CA GLY A 453 8.54 25.01 -23.47
C GLY A 453 9.20 24.11 -22.42
N ILE A 454 10.42 24.43 -22.00
CA ILE A 454 11.16 23.71 -20.95
C ILE A 454 10.46 23.84 -19.59
N VAL A 455 9.98 25.03 -19.22
CA VAL A 455 9.27 25.25 -17.95
C VAL A 455 8.10 24.30 -17.79
N ARG A 456 7.29 24.12 -18.84
CA ARG A 456 6.14 23.19 -18.81
C ARG A 456 6.55 21.75 -18.54
N VAL A 457 7.70 21.33 -19.08
CA VAL A 457 8.24 20.00 -18.83
C VAL A 457 8.63 19.86 -17.36
N VAL A 458 9.33 20.86 -16.81
CA VAL A 458 9.72 20.87 -15.39
C VAL A 458 8.48 20.83 -14.50
N GLU A 459 7.47 21.66 -14.76
CA GLU A 459 6.21 21.72 -13.98
C GLU A 459 5.42 20.41 -13.98
N SER A 460 5.48 19.63 -15.06
CA SER A 460 4.70 18.39 -15.20
C SER A 460 5.45 17.13 -14.79
N THR A 461 6.76 17.21 -14.55
CA THR A 461 7.60 16.03 -14.29
C THR A 461 8.40 16.09 -13.00
N MET A 462 8.62 17.28 -12.43
CA MET A 462 9.30 17.45 -11.16
C MET A 462 8.30 17.76 -10.05
N ASP A 463 8.07 16.77 -9.20
CA ASP A 463 7.27 16.94 -7.98
C ASP A 463 8.08 17.57 -6.82
N GLY A 464 7.40 17.84 -5.72
CA GLY A 464 8.02 18.23 -4.46
C GLY A 464 8.58 19.66 -4.44
N THR A 465 9.31 19.98 -3.37
CA THR A 465 9.81 21.34 -3.12
C THR A 465 10.76 21.82 -4.23
N SER A 466 11.67 20.95 -4.70
CA SER A 466 12.60 21.29 -5.77
C SER A 466 11.89 21.63 -7.09
N GLY A 467 10.88 20.83 -7.48
CA GLY A 467 10.07 21.11 -8.65
C GLY A 467 9.37 22.47 -8.59
N ALA A 468 8.77 22.80 -7.43
CA ALA A 468 8.14 24.09 -7.22
C ALA A 468 9.14 25.26 -7.27
N LEU A 469 10.31 25.14 -6.64
CA LEU A 469 11.35 26.18 -6.65
C LEU A 469 11.85 26.44 -8.08
N TYR A 470 12.14 25.37 -8.84
CA TYR A 470 12.56 25.49 -10.25
C TYR A 470 11.45 26.09 -11.11
N ALA A 471 10.20 25.66 -10.97
CA ALA A 471 9.08 26.19 -11.73
C ALA A 471 8.85 27.69 -11.46
N ILE A 472 8.90 28.13 -10.20
CA ILE A 472 8.77 29.55 -9.83
C ILE A 472 9.90 30.37 -10.46
N PHE A 473 11.15 29.90 -10.31
CA PHE A 473 12.32 30.59 -10.85
C PHE A 473 12.27 30.69 -12.38
N LEU A 474 11.97 29.58 -13.06
CA LEU A 474 11.94 29.53 -14.53
C LEU A 474 10.76 30.31 -15.11
N ASN A 475 9.58 30.33 -14.48
CA ASN A 475 8.49 31.20 -14.90
C ASN A 475 8.84 32.68 -14.77
N ALA A 476 9.50 33.07 -13.66
CA ALA A 476 10.01 34.42 -13.49
C ALA A 476 11.07 34.77 -14.54
N LEU A 477 11.90 33.80 -14.93
CA LEU A 477 12.88 33.95 -16.00
C LEU A 477 12.22 34.19 -17.36
N VAL A 478 11.19 33.41 -17.72
CA VAL A 478 10.41 33.63 -18.95
C VAL A 478 9.84 35.05 -18.99
N HIS A 479 9.29 35.54 -17.87
CA HIS A 479 8.79 36.90 -17.77
C HIS A 479 9.90 37.95 -17.89
N GLY A 480 11.03 37.74 -17.21
CA GLY A 480 12.19 38.62 -17.25
C GLY A 480 12.84 38.71 -18.64
N LEU A 481 12.92 37.59 -19.37
CA LEU A 481 13.38 37.54 -20.75
C LEU A 481 12.42 38.27 -21.69
N ARG A 482 11.10 38.02 -21.56
CA ARG A 482 10.08 38.68 -22.37
C ARG A 482 10.07 40.20 -22.17
N ALA A 483 10.23 40.68 -20.94
CA ALA A 483 10.29 42.11 -20.64
C ALA A 483 11.49 42.83 -21.27
N ARG A 484 12.49 42.08 -21.76
CA ARG A 484 13.73 42.59 -22.38
C ARG A 484 13.82 42.27 -23.88
N ALA A 485 12.77 41.71 -24.46
CA ALA A 485 12.66 41.46 -25.88
C ALA A 485 12.17 42.71 -26.64
N PRO A 486 12.40 42.84 -27.96
CA PRO A 486 13.14 41.93 -28.84
C PRO A 486 14.66 42.18 -28.83
N GLY A 487 15.44 41.36 -29.54
CA GLY A 487 16.88 41.57 -29.73
C GLY A 487 17.70 40.29 -29.68
N ALA A 488 19.02 40.40 -29.49
CA ALA A 488 19.89 39.25 -29.26
C ALA A 488 20.07 38.98 -27.75
N ALA A 489 20.01 37.71 -27.34
CA ALA A 489 20.16 37.29 -25.95
C ALA A 489 21.62 37.40 -25.46
N SER A 490 22.06 38.61 -25.12
CA SER A 490 23.40 38.85 -24.57
C SER A 490 23.53 38.33 -23.13
N LEU A 491 24.77 38.12 -22.68
CA LEU A 491 25.04 37.69 -21.31
C LEU A 491 24.49 38.68 -20.25
N GLY A 492 24.58 39.98 -20.52
CA GLY A 492 24.01 41.02 -19.64
C GLY A 492 22.48 40.96 -19.54
N LEU A 493 21.79 40.58 -20.64
CA LEU A 493 20.35 40.37 -20.64
C LEU A 493 19.98 39.15 -19.79
N TRP A 494 20.69 38.03 -19.96
CA TRP A 494 20.54 36.83 -19.14
C TRP A 494 20.76 37.12 -17.66
N ALA A 495 21.86 37.78 -17.29
CA ALA A 495 22.16 38.14 -15.91
C ALA A 495 21.04 39.00 -15.29
N ALA A 496 20.51 39.97 -16.03
CA ALA A 496 19.42 40.81 -15.56
C ALA A 496 18.10 40.04 -15.37
N ALA A 497 17.76 39.11 -16.27
CA ALA A 497 16.57 38.28 -16.17
C ALA A 497 16.68 37.23 -15.03
N LEU A 498 17.86 36.63 -14.85
CA LEU A 498 18.16 35.70 -13.77
C LEU A 498 18.08 36.39 -12.40
N ARG A 499 18.62 37.60 -12.25
CA ARG A 499 18.49 38.38 -11.01
C ARG A 499 17.03 38.68 -10.65
N GLN A 500 16.23 39.11 -11.64
CA GLN A 500 14.78 39.27 -11.44
C GLN A 500 14.10 37.96 -11.02
N SER A 501 14.60 36.82 -11.49
CA SER A 501 14.09 35.50 -11.12
C SER A 501 14.44 35.13 -9.68
N CYS A 502 15.64 35.47 -9.21
CA CYS A 502 16.01 35.39 -7.79
C CYS A 502 15.10 36.28 -6.92
N ASP A 503 14.85 37.53 -7.34
CA ASP A 503 13.97 38.45 -6.61
C ASP A 503 12.53 37.95 -6.52
N ALA A 504 12.04 37.29 -7.58
CA ALA A 504 10.73 36.66 -7.58
C ALA A 504 10.69 35.43 -6.67
N LEU A 505 11.69 34.55 -6.78
CA LEU A 505 11.82 33.35 -5.95
C LEU A 505 11.87 33.71 -4.46
N ALA A 506 12.61 34.77 -4.11
CA ALA A 506 12.75 35.30 -2.75
C ALA A 506 11.44 35.72 -2.07
N ARG A 507 10.35 35.90 -2.83
CA ARG A 507 8.99 36.18 -2.30
C ARG A 507 8.25 34.93 -1.87
N TYR A 508 8.61 33.78 -2.42
CA TYR A 508 7.93 32.50 -2.20
C TYR A 508 8.75 31.54 -1.35
N THR A 509 10.05 31.79 -1.18
CA THR A 509 10.91 31.07 -0.23
C THR A 509 11.73 32.02 0.64
N PRO A 510 11.84 31.75 1.95
CA PRO A 510 12.75 32.47 2.83
C PRO A 510 14.23 32.15 2.56
N ALA A 511 14.53 31.12 1.76
CA ALA A 511 15.91 30.65 1.54
C ALA A 511 16.83 31.71 0.96
N ARG A 512 17.98 31.90 1.61
CA ARG A 512 19.08 32.78 1.22
C ARG A 512 20.41 32.00 1.27
N PRO A 513 21.46 32.49 0.57
CA PRO A 513 22.80 31.94 0.75
C PRO A 513 23.18 31.90 2.24
N GLY A 514 23.67 30.75 2.69
CA GLY A 514 23.92 30.42 4.09
C GLY A 514 22.85 29.54 4.75
N ASP A 515 21.70 29.32 4.11
CA ASP A 515 20.62 28.50 4.68
C ASP A 515 20.75 27.00 4.39
N ARG A 516 21.73 26.61 3.56
CA ARG A 516 21.99 25.25 3.09
C ARG A 516 20.84 24.69 2.26
N THR A 517 20.67 25.25 1.06
CA THR A 517 19.70 24.81 0.06
C THR A 517 20.26 25.05 -1.34
N LEU A 518 19.50 24.70 -2.39
CA LEU A 518 19.88 24.99 -3.78
C LEU A 518 20.20 26.47 -4.06
N VAL A 519 19.70 27.40 -3.23
CA VAL A 519 19.98 28.83 -3.41
C VAL A 519 21.45 29.18 -3.17
N ASP A 520 22.18 28.36 -2.41
CA ASP A 520 23.61 28.52 -2.17
C ASP A 520 24.44 28.36 -3.44
N ALA A 521 23.99 27.54 -4.40
CA ALA A 521 24.59 27.49 -5.73
C ALA A 521 23.99 28.53 -6.69
N LEU A 522 22.67 28.74 -6.62
CA LEU A 522 21.94 29.60 -7.54
C LEU A 522 22.38 31.07 -7.47
N TYR A 523 22.44 31.65 -6.27
CA TYR A 523 22.72 33.07 -6.11
C TYR A 523 24.16 33.42 -6.54
N PRO A 524 25.21 32.69 -6.10
CA PRO A 524 26.57 32.94 -6.56
C PRO A 524 26.74 32.84 -8.08
N PHE A 525 26.04 31.91 -8.75
CA PHE A 525 26.01 31.86 -10.21
C PHE A 525 25.46 33.16 -10.81
N VAL A 526 24.28 33.58 -10.36
CA VAL A 526 23.57 34.76 -10.88
C VAL A 526 24.31 36.06 -10.56
N GLU A 527 24.84 36.19 -9.36
CA GLU A 527 25.59 37.37 -8.92
C GLU A 527 26.92 37.53 -9.67
N THR A 528 27.62 36.43 -9.95
CA THR A 528 28.86 36.45 -10.74
C THR A 528 28.60 36.92 -12.17
N LEU A 529 27.54 36.42 -12.82
CA LEU A 529 27.12 36.91 -14.13
C LEU A 529 26.70 38.38 -14.09
N ALA A 530 25.98 38.79 -13.05
CA ALA A 530 25.54 40.16 -12.87
C ALA A 530 26.70 41.15 -12.63
N ALA A 531 27.82 40.68 -12.09
CA ALA A 531 29.06 41.43 -11.92
C ALA A 531 29.94 41.49 -13.18
N GLY A 532 29.51 40.86 -14.29
CA GLY A 532 30.22 40.84 -15.57
C GLY A 532 31.15 39.64 -15.77
N GLY A 533 31.09 38.62 -14.91
CA GLY A 533 31.80 37.37 -15.11
C GLY A 533 31.22 36.52 -16.24
N ASP A 534 32.02 35.62 -16.78
CA ASP A 534 31.57 34.65 -17.79
C ASP A 534 30.85 33.44 -17.15
N VAL A 535 30.25 32.60 -18.00
CA VAL A 535 29.48 31.41 -17.55
C VAL A 535 30.36 30.41 -16.80
N ALA A 536 31.64 30.29 -17.14
CA ALA A 536 32.55 29.36 -16.48
C ALA A 536 32.98 29.87 -15.09
N GLN A 537 33.20 31.18 -14.94
CA GLN A 537 33.43 31.83 -13.65
C GLN A 537 32.19 31.69 -12.75
N ALA A 538 30.99 31.92 -13.29
CA ALA A 538 29.75 31.75 -12.55
C ALA A 538 29.52 30.29 -12.12
N ALA A 539 29.78 29.32 -13.00
CA ALA A 539 29.67 27.90 -12.67
C ALA A 539 30.67 27.48 -11.58
N ARG A 540 31.90 27.97 -11.62
CA ARG A 540 32.90 27.75 -10.54
C ARG A 540 32.45 28.36 -9.21
N ALA A 541 31.93 29.59 -9.22
CA ALA A 541 31.41 30.23 -8.01
C ALA A 541 30.24 29.43 -7.40
N ALA A 542 29.33 28.92 -8.24
CA ALA A 542 28.24 28.05 -7.79
C ALA A 542 28.74 26.74 -7.19
N ARG A 543 29.77 26.14 -7.80
CA ARG A 543 30.39 24.90 -7.32
C ARG A 543 31.10 25.10 -5.99
N GLU A 544 31.91 26.15 -5.87
CA GLU A 544 32.59 26.51 -4.62
C GLU A 544 31.58 26.77 -3.50
N ALA A 545 30.49 27.48 -3.80
CA ALA A 545 29.43 27.74 -2.82
C ALA A 545 28.66 26.47 -2.45
N ALA A 546 28.37 25.59 -3.40
CA ALA A 546 27.79 24.27 -3.12
C ALA A 546 28.71 23.42 -2.23
N GLU A 547 30.02 23.44 -2.48
CA GLU A 547 31.01 22.76 -1.62
C GLU A 547 31.05 23.36 -0.20
N ALA A 548 30.97 24.68 -0.09
CA ALA A 548 30.97 25.39 1.20
C ALA A 548 29.73 25.10 2.07
N THR A 549 28.66 24.53 1.51
CA THR A 549 27.52 24.05 2.31
C THR A 549 27.85 22.83 3.16
N LYS A 550 28.96 22.13 2.89
CA LYS A 550 29.45 21.03 3.71
C LYS A 550 29.81 21.53 5.11
N GLY A 551 29.21 20.94 6.14
CA GLY A 551 29.36 21.40 7.53
C GLY A 551 28.58 22.67 7.87
N MET A 552 27.84 23.26 6.94
CA MET A 552 26.97 24.40 7.21
C MET A 552 25.74 23.92 7.99
N LYS A 553 25.39 24.62 9.07
CA LYS A 553 24.17 24.31 9.81
C LYS A 553 22.96 24.74 8.98
N ALA A 554 22.06 23.80 8.69
CA ALA A 554 20.85 24.09 7.93
C ALA A 554 19.90 25.00 8.73
N SER A 555 19.36 26.01 8.06
CA SER A 555 18.31 26.89 8.59
C SER A 555 16.96 26.65 7.92
N LEU A 556 16.96 25.99 6.75
CA LEU A 556 15.77 25.66 5.97
C LEU A 556 15.88 24.27 5.31
N GLY A 557 14.77 23.80 4.75
CA GLY A 557 14.69 22.50 4.09
C GLY A 557 14.59 21.33 5.07
N ARG A 558 14.59 20.10 4.51
CA ARG A 558 14.47 18.87 5.31
C ARG A 558 15.64 18.69 6.28
N SER A 559 16.82 19.20 5.91
CA SER A 559 18.04 19.14 6.73
C SER A 559 17.94 19.82 8.10
N VAL A 560 16.95 20.71 8.32
CA VAL A 560 16.69 21.31 9.65
C VAL A 560 16.19 20.27 10.66
N TYR A 561 15.28 19.38 10.24
CA TYR A 561 14.58 18.46 11.13
C TYR A 561 15.11 17.03 11.05
N VAL A 562 15.82 16.67 9.98
CA VAL A 562 16.51 15.38 9.86
C VAL A 562 17.67 15.26 10.86
N GLY A 563 18.09 16.37 11.49
CA GLY A 563 18.75 16.43 12.81
C GLY A 563 19.66 15.23 13.12
N GLY A 564 20.90 15.26 12.63
CA GLY A 564 21.85 14.16 12.81
C GLY A 564 23.27 14.59 12.48
N SER A 565 24.25 13.74 12.78
CA SER A 565 25.64 13.88 12.33
C SER A 565 25.80 13.48 10.86
N GLY A 566 26.89 13.89 10.21
CA GLY A 566 27.23 13.50 8.83
C GLY A 566 26.98 14.61 7.81
N TYR A 567 26.30 15.68 8.22
CA TYR A 567 26.14 16.89 7.42
C TYR A 567 27.47 17.65 7.25
N GLU A 568 28.45 17.35 8.11
CA GLU A 568 29.86 17.76 8.01
C GLU A 568 30.62 17.03 6.90
N GLU A 569 30.09 15.91 6.42
CA GLU A 569 30.76 15.04 5.44
C GLU A 569 30.25 15.26 4.00
N VAL A 570 29.06 15.84 3.85
CA VAL A 570 28.37 16.01 2.56
C VAL A 570 27.90 17.45 2.33
N PRO A 571 27.95 17.94 1.07
CA PRO A 571 27.32 19.22 0.70
C PRO A 571 25.78 19.10 0.70
N ASP A 572 25.09 20.23 0.58
CA ASP A 572 23.66 20.28 0.28
C ASP A 572 23.38 19.61 -1.08
N PRO A 573 22.46 18.62 -1.13
CA PRO A 573 22.17 17.90 -2.37
C PRO A 573 21.59 18.80 -3.46
N GLY A 574 20.74 19.77 -3.10
CA GLY A 574 20.13 20.71 -4.04
C GLY A 574 21.17 21.66 -4.66
N ALA A 575 22.05 22.22 -3.83
CA ALA A 575 23.14 23.09 -4.27
C ALA A 575 24.13 22.31 -5.14
N TRP A 576 24.49 21.09 -4.74
CA TRP A 576 25.40 20.24 -5.50
C TRP A 576 24.84 19.88 -6.87
N GLY A 577 23.60 19.38 -6.93
CA GLY A 577 22.94 19.02 -8.18
C GLY A 577 22.81 20.22 -9.13
N LEU A 578 22.48 21.40 -8.60
CA LEU A 578 22.37 22.63 -9.39
C LEU A 578 23.74 23.15 -9.85
N ALA A 579 24.78 23.05 -9.03
CA ALA A 579 26.14 23.36 -9.45
C ALA A 579 26.59 22.46 -10.60
N CYS A 580 26.26 21.16 -10.56
CA CYS A 580 26.52 20.25 -11.67
C CYS A 580 25.78 20.64 -12.96
N LEU A 581 24.56 21.17 -12.87
CA LEU A 581 23.88 21.74 -14.05
C LEU A 581 24.69 22.92 -14.64
N PHE A 582 25.14 23.84 -13.79
CA PHE A 582 25.90 25.02 -14.23
C PHE A 582 27.27 24.67 -14.81
N GLU A 583 27.99 23.71 -14.23
CA GLU A 583 29.25 23.18 -14.79
C GLU A 583 29.04 22.63 -16.20
N GLY A 584 27.97 21.85 -16.40
CA GLY A 584 27.66 21.32 -17.73
C GLY A 584 27.25 22.41 -18.74
N LEU A 585 26.57 23.48 -18.30
CA LEU A 585 26.31 24.66 -19.15
C LEU A 585 27.60 25.40 -19.54
N ALA A 586 28.58 25.43 -18.65
CA ALA A 586 29.88 26.04 -18.88
C ALA A 586 30.86 25.14 -19.68
N GLY A 587 30.53 23.87 -19.86
CA GLY A 587 31.40 22.89 -20.51
C GLY A 587 32.64 22.50 -19.69
N ILE A 588 32.55 22.56 -18.35
CA ILE A 588 33.65 22.24 -17.41
C ILE A 588 33.33 21.06 -16.51
#